data_AF-A0A2M7AAS8-F1
#
_entry.id   AF-A0A2M7AAS8-F1
#
_cell.length_a   1.000
_cell.length_b   1.000
_cell.length_c   1.000
_cell.angle_alpha   90.00
_cell.angle_beta   90.00
_cell.angle_gamma   90.00
#
_symmetry.space_group_name_H-M   'P 1'
#
loop_
_entity.id
_entity.type
_entity.pdbx_description
1 polymer ?
#
loop_
_entity_poly.entity_id
_entity_poly.type
_entity_poly.pdbx_seq_one_letter_code
_entity_poly.pdbx_strand_id
1 'polypeptide(L)'
;MEVFAVVADSTADLLGARMGPTVPPTERTAWVRPLVEPGQWAHVAVRAYAAGDVLAISSVVGLIYQPEAAPPGSEPEFPGGSEEWRVGKPALPFAHRSQPL
;
A
#
# COMPACT_ATOMS: atom_id res chain seq x y z
N MET A 1 13.40 0.63 -18.84
CA MET A 1 13.34 0.66 -17.37
C MET A 1 12.43 -0.47 -16.96
N GLU A 2 12.98 -1.45 -16.24
CA GLU A 2 12.21 -2.54 -15.68
C GLU A 2 11.68 -2.09 -14.32
N VAL A 3 10.42 -2.37 -14.00
CA VAL A 3 9.80 -2.09 -12.70
C VAL A 3 8.88 -3.23 -12.34
N PHE A 4 8.55 -3.38 -11.08
CA PHE A 4 7.52 -4.33 -10.66
C PHE A 4 6.47 -3.67 -9.78
N ALA A 5 5.30 -4.29 -9.71
CA ALA A 5 4.26 -3.92 -8.76
C ALA A 5 3.56 -5.17 -8.24
N VAL A 6 3.10 -5.11 -6.99
CA VAL A 6 2.23 -6.14 -6.43
C VAL A 6 0.80 -5.83 -6.86
N VAL A 7 0.08 -6.86 -7.29
CA VAL A 7 -1.35 -6.80 -7.61
C VAL A 7 -2.12 -7.69 -6.67
N ALA A 8 -3.33 -7.27 -6.28
CA ALA A 8 -4.21 -8.10 -5.47
C ALA A 8 -5.69 -7.97 -5.84
N ASP A 9 -6.42 -9.09 -5.76
CA ASP A 9 -7.86 -9.16 -5.97
C ASP A 9 -8.54 -10.26 -5.14
N SER A 10 -9.88 -10.31 -5.17
CA SER A 10 -10.69 -11.42 -4.67
C SER A 10 -10.55 -12.69 -5.51
N THR A 11 -10.22 -12.56 -6.79
CA THR A 11 -10.17 -13.66 -7.76
C THR A 11 -8.74 -14.15 -8.02
N ALA A 12 -8.59 -15.45 -8.25
CA ALA A 12 -7.28 -16.06 -8.50
C ALA A 12 -6.69 -15.72 -9.88
N ASP A 13 -7.53 -15.33 -10.84
CA ASP A 13 -7.10 -14.90 -12.18
C ASP A 13 -6.57 -13.45 -12.21
N LEU A 14 -6.79 -12.67 -11.14
CA LEU A 14 -6.31 -11.30 -10.97
C LEU A 14 -6.78 -10.35 -12.10
N LEU A 15 -7.91 -10.65 -12.75
CA LEU A 15 -8.57 -9.73 -13.67
C LEU A 15 -9.19 -8.59 -12.86
N GLY A 16 -8.85 -7.35 -13.24
CA GLY A 16 -9.30 -6.16 -12.50
C GLY A 16 -8.58 -5.92 -11.17
N ALA A 17 -7.55 -6.72 -10.86
CA ALA A 17 -6.77 -6.58 -9.63
C ALA A 17 -6.24 -5.16 -9.43
N ARG A 18 -6.30 -4.69 -8.17
CA ARG A 18 -5.71 -3.41 -7.80
C ARG A 18 -4.20 -3.52 -7.83
N MET A 19 -3.56 -2.57 -8.50
CA MET A 19 -2.11 -2.47 -8.59
C MET A 19 -1.58 -1.54 -7.50
N GLY A 20 -0.53 -1.99 -6.80
CA GLY A 20 0.27 -1.16 -5.90
C GLY A 20 1.18 -0.18 -6.66
N PRO A 21 1.91 0.69 -5.95
CA PRO A 21 2.94 1.53 -6.57
C PRO A 21 3.98 0.67 -7.30
N THR A 22 4.40 1.13 -8.47
CA THR A 22 5.54 0.55 -9.18
C THR A 22 6.83 0.88 -8.45
N VAL A 23 7.68 -0.13 -8.24
CA VAL A 23 8.97 0.01 -7.59
C VAL A 23 10.10 -0.46 -8.51
N PRO A 24 11.34 0.06 -8.33
CA PRO A 24 12.49 -0.39 -9.12
C PRO A 24 12.84 -1.84 -8.81
N PRO A 25 13.54 -2.55 -9.72
CA PRO A 25 13.84 -3.97 -9.59
C PRO A 25 14.83 -4.28 -8.46
N THR A 26 15.51 -3.25 -7.94
CA THR A 26 16.39 -3.33 -6.77
C THR A 26 15.62 -3.34 -5.45
N GLU A 27 14.37 -2.89 -5.45
CA GLU A 27 13.52 -2.89 -4.27
C GLU A 27 13.17 -4.33 -3.90
N ARG A 28 13.12 -4.66 -2.60
CA ARG A 28 12.73 -6.00 -2.13
C ARG A 28 11.31 -6.06 -1.60
N THR A 29 10.66 -4.92 -1.48
CA THR A 29 9.35 -4.79 -0.83
C THR A 29 8.45 -3.94 -1.72
N ALA A 30 7.20 -4.37 -1.88
CA ALA A 30 6.15 -3.59 -2.50
C ALA A 30 4.84 -3.86 -1.78
N TRP A 31 3.94 -2.90 -1.85
CA TRP A 31 2.71 -2.89 -1.07
C TRP A 31 1.51 -2.80 -1.98
N VAL A 32 0.41 -3.45 -1.60
CA VAL A 32 -0.87 -3.30 -2.28
C VAL A 32 -1.97 -3.40 -1.23
N ARG A 33 -3.04 -2.60 -1.39
CA ARG A 33 -4.26 -2.79 -0.60
C ARG A 33 -5.27 -3.54 -1.47
N PRO A 34 -5.67 -4.77 -1.10
CA PRO A 34 -6.65 -5.52 -1.87
C PRO A 34 -8.04 -4.87 -1.77
N LEU A 35 -8.89 -5.10 -2.77
CA LEU A 35 -10.29 -4.64 -2.80
C LEU A 35 -11.24 -5.69 -2.21
N VAL A 36 -10.86 -6.26 -1.07
CA VAL A 36 -11.67 -7.26 -0.35
C VAL A 36 -11.91 -6.82 1.08
N GLU A 37 -12.99 -7.30 1.69
CA GLU A 37 -13.28 -7.01 3.08
C GLU A 37 -12.33 -7.77 4.02
N PRO A 38 -12.03 -7.23 5.21
CA PRO A 38 -11.31 -7.97 6.25
C PRO A 38 -11.97 -9.33 6.51
N GLY A 39 -11.15 -10.39 6.58
CA GLY A 39 -11.60 -11.77 6.75
C GLY A 39 -11.91 -12.51 5.45
N GLN A 40 -11.87 -11.86 4.28
CA GLN A 40 -12.03 -12.50 2.98
C GLN A 40 -10.70 -12.95 2.37
N TRP A 41 -10.78 -13.90 1.44
CA TRP A 41 -9.63 -14.32 0.64
C TRP A 41 -9.19 -13.20 -0.31
N ALA A 42 -7.89 -12.91 -0.30
CA ALA A 42 -7.20 -12.11 -1.28
C ALA A 42 -6.16 -12.98 -1.99
N HIS A 43 -6.08 -12.80 -3.30
CA HIS A 43 -5.05 -13.38 -4.15
C HIS A 43 -4.05 -12.29 -4.51
N VAL A 44 -2.76 -12.60 -4.41
CA VAL A 44 -1.67 -11.64 -4.60
C VAL A 44 -0.65 -12.21 -5.57
N ALA A 45 -0.12 -11.36 -6.45
CA ALA A 45 1.02 -11.68 -7.32
C ALA A 45 1.88 -10.45 -7.58
N VAL A 46 3.07 -10.66 -8.11
CA VAL A 46 3.97 -9.60 -8.60
C VAL A 46 3.95 -9.59 -10.12
N ARG A 47 3.73 -8.42 -10.71
CA ARG A 47 3.86 -8.20 -12.16
C ARG A 47 5.11 -7.38 -12.44
N ALA A 48 5.93 -7.86 -13.38
CA ALA A 48 7.09 -7.15 -13.90
C ALA A 48 6.72 -6.45 -15.21
N TYR A 49 7.21 -5.23 -15.39
CA TYR A 49 6.93 -4.37 -16.53
C TYR A 49 8.22 -3.85 -17.14
N ALA A 50 8.23 -3.72 -18.47
CA ALA A 50 9.24 -2.92 -19.17
C ALA A 50 8.58 -2.17 -20.33
N ALA A 51 8.95 -0.90 -20.49
CA ALA A 51 8.45 -0.04 -21.56
C ALA A 51 6.90 0.08 -21.65
N GLY A 52 6.18 -0.21 -20.56
CA GLY A 52 4.72 -0.16 -20.50
C GLY A 52 4.02 -1.50 -20.69
N ASP A 53 4.76 -2.56 -21.06
CA ASP A 53 4.23 -3.90 -21.26
C ASP A 53 4.47 -4.80 -20.04
N VAL A 54 3.54 -5.74 -19.80
CA VAL A 54 3.72 -6.81 -18.81
C VAL A 54 4.69 -7.84 -19.38
N LEU A 55 5.83 -8.01 -18.72
CA LEU A 55 6.83 -9.01 -19.10
C LEU A 55 6.60 -10.36 -18.43
N ALA A 56 6.23 -10.34 -17.15
CA ALA A 56 6.08 -11.55 -16.36
C ALA A 56 5.11 -11.34 -15.19
N ILE A 57 4.51 -12.44 -14.74
CA ILE A 57 3.72 -12.50 -13.52
C ILE A 57 4.24 -13.64 -12.65
N SER A 58 4.36 -13.41 -11.34
CA SER A 58 4.70 -14.45 -10.39
C SER A 58 3.57 -15.46 -10.23
N SER A 59 3.85 -16.55 -9.51
CA SER A 59 2.80 -17.40 -8.96
C SER A 59 1.84 -16.59 -8.08
N VAL A 60 0.57 -16.98 -8.11
CA VAL A 60 -0.49 -16.39 -7.28
C VAL A 60 -0.47 -17.03 -5.90
N VAL A 61 -0.52 -16.20 -4.87
CA VAL A 61 -0.60 -16.63 -3.47
C VAL A 61 -1.95 -16.18 -2.90
N GLY A 62 -2.71 -17.12 -2.35
CA GLY A 62 -3.97 -16.84 -1.65
C GLY A 62 -3.73 -16.69 -0.14
N LEU A 63 -4.30 -15.65 0.45
CA LEU A 63 -4.25 -15.38 1.89
C LEU A 63 -5.55 -14.73 2.37
N ILE A 64 -5.89 -14.91 3.65
CA ILE A 64 -7.01 -14.18 4.25
C ILE A 64 -6.55 -12.76 4.57
N TYR A 65 -7.19 -11.75 3.99
CA TYR A 65 -6.86 -10.37 4.25
C TYR A 65 -7.31 -9.98 5.65
N GLN A 66 -6.35 -9.68 6.52
CA GLN A 66 -6.61 -9.14 7.85
C GLN A 66 -5.75 -7.90 7.98
N PRO A 67 -6.28 -6.68 7.73
CA PRO A 67 -5.55 -5.49 8.07
C PRO A 67 -5.35 -5.52 9.58
N GLU A 68 -4.10 -5.47 10.04
CA GLU A 68 -3.83 -5.19 11.43
C GLU A 68 -4.59 -3.90 11.77
N ALA A 69 -5.41 -3.95 12.83
CA ALA A 69 -6.01 -2.73 13.34
C ALA A 69 -4.84 -1.83 13.74
N ALA A 70 -4.56 -0.82 12.91
CA ALA A 70 -3.56 0.16 13.24
C ALA A 70 -3.84 0.63 14.67
N PRO A 71 -2.86 0.59 15.60
CA PRO A 71 -3.05 1.23 16.89
C PRO A 71 -3.51 2.66 16.62
N PRO A 72 -4.50 3.19 17.37
CA PRO A 72 -5.02 4.53 17.13
C PRO A 72 -3.85 5.52 17.19
N GLY A 73 -3.48 6.08 16.03
CA GLY A 73 -2.31 6.96 15.87
C GLY A 73 -1.17 6.45 14.98
N SER A 74 -1.29 5.28 14.33
CA SER A 74 -0.34 4.83 13.30
C SER A 74 -1.03 4.67 11.95
N GLU A 75 -1.26 5.78 11.26
CA GLU A 75 -1.54 5.73 9.81
C GLU A 75 -0.31 5.12 9.11
N PRO A 76 -0.47 4.01 8.38
CA PRO A 76 0.61 3.52 7.53
C PRO A 76 0.81 4.53 6.40
N GLU A 77 1.97 5.21 6.41
CA GLU A 77 2.43 6.04 5.31
C GLU A 77 2.59 5.16 4.06
N PHE A 78 1.58 5.17 3.20
CA PHE A 78 1.70 4.62 1.85
C PHE A 78 2.60 5.57 1.04
N PRO A 79 3.75 5.14 0.53
CA PRO A 79 4.57 6.00 -0.31
C PRO A 79 3.92 6.07 -1.70
N GLY A 80 3.19 7.14 -1.96
CA GLY A 80 2.67 7.42 -3.30
C GLY A 80 1.65 8.54 -3.37
N GLY A 81 2.10 9.79 -3.42
CA GLY A 81 1.25 10.90 -3.84
C GLY A 81 1.74 12.27 -3.41
N SER A 82 2.68 12.83 -4.16
CA SER A 82 2.93 14.26 -4.40
C SER A 82 2.17 15.29 -3.54
N GLU A 83 2.77 15.76 -2.45
CA GLU A 83 2.49 17.10 -1.93
C GLU A 83 3.80 17.76 -1.48
N GLU A 84 4.29 18.60 -2.40
CA GLU A 84 4.93 19.88 -2.11
C GLU A 84 5.62 20.00 -0.74
N TRP A 85 6.94 19.87 -0.75
CA TRP A 85 7.81 20.42 0.28
C TRP A 85 7.60 21.94 0.39
N ARG A 86 6.59 22.37 1.15
CA ARG A 86 6.54 23.72 1.72
C ARG A 86 7.02 23.66 3.16
N VAL A 87 8.33 23.88 3.30
CA VAL A 87 8.96 24.41 4.50
C VAL A 87 8.15 25.63 4.99
N GLY A 88 7.55 25.56 6.18
CA GLY A 88 6.64 26.62 6.62
C GLY A 88 6.10 26.63 8.05
N LYS A 89 6.85 26.17 9.07
CA LYS A 89 6.69 26.57 10.51
C LYS A 89 5.40 26.17 11.28
N PRO A 90 5.45 26.13 12.63
CA PRO A 90 4.76 25.14 13.46
C PRO A 90 3.36 25.56 13.93
N ALA A 91 2.45 24.61 14.05
CA ALA A 91 1.20 24.80 14.78
C ALA A 91 1.48 24.79 16.30
N LEU A 92 0.88 25.77 16.97
CA LEU A 92 1.08 26.22 18.35
C LEU A 92 0.81 25.15 19.44
N PRO A 93 1.34 25.34 20.66
CA PRO A 93 1.29 24.34 21.73
C PRO A 93 -0.14 24.12 22.28
N PHE A 94 -0.45 22.85 22.52
CA PHE A 94 -1.68 22.39 23.17
C PHE A 94 -1.89 23.08 24.52
N ALA A 95 -3.07 23.70 24.67
CA ALA A 95 -3.56 24.20 25.95
C ALA A 95 -3.82 23.02 26.91
N HIS A 96 -2.94 22.84 27.90
CA HIS A 96 -3.22 22.00 29.05
C HIS A 96 -4.29 22.67 29.90
N ARG A 97 -5.52 22.16 29.82
CA ARG A 97 -6.61 22.49 30.72
C ARG A 97 -6.31 21.85 32.07
N SER A 98 -5.67 22.60 32.98
CA SER A 98 -5.52 22.20 34.37
C SER A 98 -6.89 22.16 35.04
N GLN A 99 -7.30 20.98 35.50
CA GLN A 99 -8.26 20.87 36.60
C GLN A 99 -7.53 21.19 37.91
N PRO A 100 -8.14 21.99 38.80
CA PRO A 100 -7.89 21.89 40.23
C PRO A 100 -9.07 21.22 40.95
N LEU A 101 -8.71 20.60 42.08
CA LEU A 101 -9.50 19.87 43.07
C LEU A 101 -10.74 20.60 43.57
#